data_AF-A0A9D8ITW8-F1
#
_entry.id   AF-A0A9D8ITW8-F1
#
_cell.length_a   1.000
_cell.length_b   1.000
_cell.length_c   1.000
_cell.angle_alpha   90.00
_cell.angle_beta   90.00
_cell.angle_gamma   90.00
#
_symmetry.space_group_name_H-M   'P 1'
#
loop_
_entity.id
_entity.type
_entity.pdbx_description
1 polymer ?
#
loop_
_entity_poly.entity_id
_entity_poly.type
_entity_poly.pdbx_seq_one_letter_code
_entity_poly.pdbx_strand_id
1 'polypeptide(L)'
;MMVEDSKHTEKHPLRDLLQSRKFKAGVFLFLLYAFAYAAFTIAGTFYNHVFQADLFGLNVGIFYGKMLIIGAIVMAVGFNWFAGRVEHEEERDAR
;
A
#
# COMPACT_ATOMS: atom_id res chain seq x y z
N MET A 1 33.95 15.37 39.99
CA MET A 1 32.48 15.18 39.84
C MET A 1 32.03 16.12 38.75
N MET A 2 31.69 15.59 37.57
CA MET A 2 30.56 16.01 36.75
C MET A 2 30.54 15.07 35.56
N VAL A 3 29.58 14.14 35.62
CA VAL A 3 29.26 13.18 34.58
C VAL A 3 28.77 13.99 33.40
N GLU A 4 29.58 14.03 32.35
CA GLU A 4 29.25 14.70 31.10
C GLU A 4 28.09 13.96 30.44
N ASP A 5 26.99 14.70 30.33
CA ASP A 5 25.77 14.47 29.56
C ASP A 5 25.75 13.20 28.69
N SER A 6 25.50 12.06 29.32
CA SER A 6 24.93 10.91 28.62
C SER A 6 23.43 11.16 28.42
N LYS A 7 23.05 12.21 27.67
CA LYS A 7 21.82 12.14 26.89
C LYS A 7 22.05 11.10 25.82
N HIS A 8 21.76 9.86 26.20
CA HIS A 8 21.39 8.84 25.25
C HIS A 8 20.20 9.43 24.49
N THR A 9 20.49 10.08 23.36
CA THR A 9 19.49 10.49 22.40
C THR A 9 18.91 9.17 21.92
N GLU A 10 17.81 8.80 22.55
CA GLU A 10 16.88 7.83 22.03
C GLU A 10 16.43 8.43 20.69
N LYS A 11 17.22 8.17 19.64
CA LYS A 11 16.86 8.45 18.26
C LYS A 11 15.63 7.60 18.05
N HIS A 12 14.47 8.20 18.29
CA HIS A 12 13.20 7.51 18.38
C HIS A 12 12.98 6.87 16.99
N PRO A 13 13.30 5.59 16.79
CA PRO A 13 13.54 5.03 15.46
C PRO A 13 12.24 5.02 14.64
N LEU A 14 11.13 5.06 15.35
CA LEU A 14 9.78 5.22 14.83
C LEU A 14 9.59 6.55 14.08
N ARG A 15 10.14 7.67 14.55
CA ARG A 15 9.95 8.98 13.91
C ARG A 15 10.65 9.06 12.56
N ASP A 16 11.87 8.52 12.46
CA ASP A 16 12.63 8.48 11.21
C ASP A 16 11.97 7.51 10.20
N LEU A 17 11.46 6.37 10.67
CA LEU A 17 10.68 5.44 9.83
C LEU A 17 9.40 6.09 9.30
N LEU A 18 8.64 6.80 10.14
CA LEU A 18 7.39 7.47 9.76
C LEU A 18 7.62 8.67 8.81
N GLN A 19 8.79 9.31 8.88
CA GLN A 19 9.16 10.40 7.97
C GLN A 19 9.75 9.92 6.64
N SER A 20 10.14 8.63 6.54
CA SER A 20 10.67 8.08 5.31
C SER A 20 9.66 8.21 4.16
N ARG A 21 10.13 8.67 2.99
CA ARG A 21 9.30 8.80 1.78
C ARG A 21 8.69 7.45 1.37
N LYS A 22 9.41 6.36 1.67
CA LYS A 22 8.97 4.96 1.48
C LYS A 22 7.73 4.62 2.32
N PHE A 23 7.70 5.03 3.59
CA PHE A 23 6.54 4.78 4.45
C PHE A 23 5.29 5.51 3.96
N LYS A 24 5.40 6.78 3.55
CA LYS A 24 4.27 7.53 2.99
C LYS A 24 3.71 6.90 1.71
N ALA A 25 4.57 6.44 0.81
CA ALA A 25 4.15 5.74 -0.40
C ALA A 25 3.45 4.41 -0.09
N GLY A 26 3.95 3.66 0.90
CA GLY A 26 3.34 2.39 1.33
C GLY A 26 1.96 2.60 1.95
N VAL A 27 1.82 3.62 2.81
CA VAL A 27 0.53 4.00 3.41
C VAL A 27 -0.47 4.45 2.35
N PHE A 28 -0.05 5.25 1.36
CA PHE A 28 -0.94 5.67 0.27
C PHE A 28 -1.46 4.47 -0.53
N LEU A 29 -0.58 3.53 -0.88
CA LEU A 29 -0.96 2.34 -1.63
C LEU A 29 -1.87 1.41 -0.81
N PHE A 30 -1.59 1.27 0.48
CA PHE A 30 -2.44 0.53 1.40
C PHE A 30 -3.85 1.13 1.48
N LEU A 31 -3.95 2.46 1.59
CA LEU A 31 -5.24 3.15 1.61
C LEU A 31 -5.99 2.98 0.29
N LEU A 32 -5.30 3.06 -0.84
CA LEU A 32 -5.90 2.84 -2.16
C LEU A 32 -6.45 1.42 -2.29
N TYR A 33 -5.68 0.41 -1.87
CA TYR A 33 -6.13 -0.98 -1.85
C TYR A 33 -7.31 -1.19 -0.89
N ALA A 34 -7.23 -0.66 0.33
CA ALA A 34 -8.29 -0.78 1.32
C ALA A 34 -9.59 -0.15 0.81
N PHE A 35 -9.51 1.00 0.13
CA PHE A 35 -10.67 1.64 -0.49
C PHE A 35 -11.25 0.79 -1.62
N ALA A 36 -10.43 0.27 -2.53
CA ALA A 36 -10.88 -0.59 -3.61
C ALA A 36 -11.54 -1.87 -3.10
N TYR A 37 -10.94 -2.49 -2.07
CA TYR A 37 -11.50 -3.66 -1.41
C TYR A 37 -12.84 -3.36 -0.73
N ALA A 38 -12.93 -2.27 0.03
CA ALA A 38 -14.18 -1.86 0.67
C ALA A 38 -15.29 -1.60 -0.35
N ALA A 39 -14.98 -0.90 -1.45
CA ALA A 39 -15.93 -0.67 -2.55
C ALA A 39 -16.43 -1.98 -3.16
N PHE A 40 -15.54 -2.96 -3.38
CA PHE A 40 -15.94 -4.28 -3.85
C PHE A 40 -16.79 -5.05 -2.83
N THR A 41 -16.44 -5.02 -1.55
CA THR A 41 -17.23 -5.68 -0.50
C THR A 41 -18.63 -5.09 -0.44
N ILE A 42 -18.77 -3.76 -0.48
CA ILE A 42 -20.07 -3.08 -0.52
C ILE A 42 -20.82 -3.46 -1.80
N ALA A 43 -20.15 -3.39 -2.96
CA ALA A 43 -20.77 -3.74 -4.24
C ALA A 43 -21.27 -5.19 -4.25
N GLY A 44 -20.45 -6.15 -3.83
CA GLY A 44 -20.82 -7.57 -3.76
C GLY A 44 -21.94 -7.85 -2.75
N THR A 45 -22.00 -7.07 -1.66
CA THR A 45 -23.04 -7.24 -0.63
C THR A 45 -24.39 -6.70 -1.10
N PHE A 46 -24.45 -5.47 -1.63
CA PHE A 46 -25.71 -4.82 -2.01
C PHE A 46 -26.18 -5.15 -3.43
N TYR A 47 -25.26 -5.42 -4.36
CA TYR A 47 -25.55 -5.79 -5.74
C TYR A 47 -25.35 -7.29 -5.99
N ASN A 48 -25.67 -8.11 -4.98
CA ASN A 48 -25.51 -9.57 -5.06
C ASN A 48 -26.26 -10.18 -6.26
N HIS A 49 -27.41 -9.61 -6.66
CA HIS A 49 -28.14 -10.07 -7.85
C HIS A 49 -27.34 -9.93 -9.16
N VAL A 50 -26.49 -8.89 -9.28
CA VAL A 50 -25.59 -8.69 -10.43
C VAL A 50 -24.39 -9.64 -10.31
N PHE A 51 -23.90 -9.86 -9.09
CA PHE A 51 -22.78 -10.75 -8.82
C PHE A 51 -23.11 -12.21 -9.08
N GLN A 52 -24.36 -12.63 -8.83
CA GLN A 52 -24.86 -13.97 -9.14
C GLN A 52 -25.23 -14.15 -10.61
N ALA A 53 -25.27 -13.08 -11.41
CA ALA A 53 -25.49 -13.21 -12.85
C ALA A 53 -24.29 -13.93 -13.47
N ASP A 54 -24.57 -14.99 -14.23
CA ASP A 54 -23.58 -15.64 -15.06
C ASP A 54 -23.42 -14.84 -16.35
N LEU A 55 -22.25 -14.21 -16.49
CA LEU A 55 -21.82 -13.61 -17.74
C LEU A 55 -20.84 -14.59 -18.40
N PHE A 56 -21.22 -15.14 -19.55
CA PHE A 56 -20.43 -16.15 -20.29
C PHE A 56 -20.07 -17.41 -19.48
N GLY A 57 -20.93 -17.83 -18.53
CA GLY A 57 -20.67 -18.98 -17.65
C GLY A 57 -19.64 -18.69 -16.54
N LEU A 58 -19.31 -17.43 -16.34
CA LEU A 58 -18.48 -16.96 -15.24
C LEU A 58 -19.29 -15.99 -14.38
N ASN A 59 -19.43 -16.34 -13.10
CA ASN A 59 -20.06 -15.50 -12.10
C ASN A 59 -19.37 -14.13 -12.06
N VAL A 60 -20.14 -13.05 -12.20
CA VAL A 60 -19.61 -11.67 -12.20
C VAL A 60 -18.82 -11.38 -10.93
N GLY A 61 -19.23 -11.92 -9.79
CA GLY A 61 -18.48 -11.82 -8.55
C GLY A 61 -17.10 -12.45 -8.61
N ILE A 62 -16.97 -13.62 -9.24
CA ILE A 62 -15.67 -14.27 -9.48
C ILE A 62 -14.80 -13.41 -10.41
N PHE A 63 -15.37 -12.86 -11.47
CA PHE A 63 -14.62 -11.99 -12.40
C PHE A 63 -14.09 -10.73 -11.70
N TYR A 64 -14.95 -10.03 -10.96
CA TYR A 64 -14.58 -8.82 -10.23
C TYR A 64 -13.57 -9.12 -9.11
N GLY A 65 -13.71 -10.25 -8.42
CA GLY A 65 -12.75 -10.71 -7.42
C GLY A 65 -11.36 -10.95 -8.01
N LYS A 66 -11.28 -11.59 -9.21
CA LYS A 66 -10.01 -11.76 -9.94
C LYS A 66 -9.38 -10.42 -10.31
N MET A 67 -10.18 -9.43 -10.72
CA MET A 67 -9.68 -8.09 -11.04
C MET A 67 -9.06 -7.39 -9.82
N LEU A 68 -9.63 -7.58 -8.62
CA LEU A 68 -9.05 -7.07 -7.38
C LEU A 68 -7.70 -7.69 -7.04
N ILE A 69 -7.57 -9.00 -7.23
CA ILE A 69 -6.29 -9.71 -7.01
C ILE A 69 -5.23 -9.20 -7.99
N ILE A 70 -5.56 -9.10 -9.28
CA ILE A 70 -4.65 -8.55 -10.30
C ILE A 70 -4.26 -7.11 -9.93
N GLY A 71 -5.23 -6.28 -9.55
CA GLY A 71 -5.00 -4.91 -9.11
C GLY A 71 -4.05 -4.80 -7.91
N ALA A 72 -4.20 -5.69 -6.92
CA ALA A 72 -3.32 -5.76 -5.76
C ALA A 72 -1.87 -6.10 -6.16
N ILE A 73 -1.69 -7.08 -7.07
CA ILE A 73 -0.38 -7.46 -7.59
C ILE A 73 0.26 -6.31 -8.35
N VAL A 74 -0.48 -5.65 -9.25
CA VAL A 74 0.01 -4.48 -10.00
C VAL A 74 0.42 -3.35 -9.06
N MET A 75 -0.37 -3.07 -8.02
CA MET A 75 -0.02 -2.09 -7.00
C MET A 75 1.27 -2.49 -6.27
N ALA A 76 1.37 -3.73 -5.79
CA ALA A 76 2.57 -4.21 -5.09
C ALA A 76 3.84 -4.07 -5.94
N VAL A 77 3.78 -4.46 -7.22
CA VAL A 77 4.89 -4.31 -8.17
C VAL A 77 5.20 -2.84 -8.43
N GLY A 78 4.16 -2.01 -8.63
CA GLY A 78 4.32 -0.56 -8.84
C GLY A 78 4.95 0.15 -7.65
N PHE A 79 4.60 -0.22 -6.42
CA PHE A 79 5.25 0.29 -5.22
C PHE A 79 6.70 -0.17 -5.13
N ASN A 80 7.00 -1.44 -5.43
CA ASN A 80 8.38 -1.91 -5.43
C ASN A 80 9.26 -1.13 -6.44
N TRP A 81 8.72 -0.84 -7.62
CA TRP A 81 9.39 -0.02 -8.62
C TRP A 81 9.56 1.45 -8.19
N PHE A 82 8.52 2.04 -7.58
CA PHE A 82 8.58 3.41 -7.06
C PHE A 82 9.58 3.55 -5.91
N ALA A 83 9.57 2.60 -4.97
CA ALA A 83 10.51 2.55 -3.86
C ALA A 83 11.97 2.45 -4.35
N GLY A 84 12.23 1.64 -5.38
CA GLY A 84 13.55 1.55 -6.01
C GLY A 84 13.99 2.86 -6.66
N ARG A 85 13.08 3.63 -7.27
CA ARG A 85 13.43 4.94 -7.84
C ARG A 85 13.74 6.01 -6.81
N VAL A 86 12.97 6.07 -5.72
CA VAL A 86 13.21 7.05 -4.64
C VAL A 86 14.58 6.82 -4.01
N GLU A 87 15.02 5.57 -3.89
CA GLU A 87 16.34 5.19 -3.39
C GLU A 87 17.48 5.68 -4.32
N HIS A 88 17.27 5.64 -5.64
CA HIS A 88 18.24 6.14 -6.62
C HIS A 88 18.32 7.68 -6.71
N GLU A 89 17.25 8.40 -6.37
CA GLU A 89 17.26 9.87 -6.29
C GLU A 89 17.98 10.35 -5.02
N GLU A 90 17.75 9.70 -3.88
CA GLU A 90 18.43 10.03 -2.61
C GLU A 90 19.94 9.77 -2.67
N GLU A 91 20.41 8.76 -3.41
CA GLU A 91 21.84 8.51 -3.65
C GLU A 91 22.51 9.52 -4.63
N ARG A 92 21.73 10.16 -5.52
CA ARG A 92 22.23 11.17 -6.46
C ARG A 92 22.36 12.54 -5.82
N ASP A 93 21.45 12.90 -4.92
CA ASP A 93 21.49 14.18 -4.20
C ASP A 93 22.50 14.19 -3.04
N ALA A 94 22.96 13.01 -2.61
CA ALA A 94 23.98 12.85 -1.57
C ALA A 94 25.43 12.84 -2.10
N ARG A 95 25.65 12.94 -3.43
CA ARG A 95 26.97 13.07 -4.08
C ARG A 95 27.19 14.48 -4.61
#